data_AF-A0A0L8AE86-F1
#
_entry.id   AF-A0A0L8AE86-F1
#
_cell.length_a   1.000
_cell.length_b   1.000
_cell.length_c   1.000
_cell.angle_alpha   90.00
_cell.angle_beta   90.00
_cell.angle_gamma   90.00
#
_symmetry.space_group_name_H-M   'P 1'
#
loop_
_entity.id
_entity.type
_entity.pdbx_description
1 polymer ?
#
loop_
_entity_poly.entity_id
_entity_poly.type
_entity_poly.pdbx_seq_one_letter_code
_entity_poly.pdbx_strand_id
1 'polypeptide(L)'
;MRYRGVGGLLAALVLVACSPATPPAPKVTEDPAYAATQQQWRVARYQDLTRPDGWTALVGLHWLQNKSHFVGSGTTNGIRLAVGPDKLGLLRREGSQWWFTPEAGVDVSHDGQPVRGRIRVDTDKDPQPTLLAFEGGKGQLSIIRRGPRDALRVKHADAPARRDFGGLEYWPGGPDWQVQARFIAHPPGKTLPIVDITGLTTEMPNAGAVEFQRDGRSWRLEAIGAPGQPLFLIFADRTSGRGSYPAGRYLDTDAPAADGTVRIDFNHAYNPPCAFTAYATCPLAPPENRLDLRVEAGEKAYHLPEGEG
;
A
#
# COMPACT_ATOMS: atom_id res chain seq x y z
N MET A 1 85.87 -29.40 19.15
CA MET A 1 84.95 -30.53 19.33
C MET A 1 83.55 -30.08 18.94
N ARG A 2 82.91 -30.80 17.99
CA ARG A 2 81.47 -31.15 17.92
C ARG A 2 80.43 -30.01 18.16
N TYR A 3 79.44 -29.70 17.31
CA TYR A 3 78.59 -30.54 16.45
C TYR A 3 77.90 -29.66 15.37
N ARG A 4 77.60 -30.26 14.22
CA ARG A 4 76.80 -29.72 13.11
C ARG A 4 75.29 -29.94 13.35
N GLY A 5 74.46 -29.05 12.81
CA GLY A 5 73.02 -29.24 12.50
C GLY A 5 72.49 -27.95 11.87
N VAL A 6 72.38 -27.83 10.54
CA VAL A 6 71.31 -28.29 9.64
C VAL A 6 69.92 -27.87 10.13
N GLY A 7 69.38 -26.81 9.54
CA GLY A 7 67.98 -26.39 9.59
C GLY A 7 67.67 -25.59 8.34
N GLY A 8 66.97 -26.21 7.38
CA GLY A 8 66.74 -25.67 6.04
C GLY A 8 65.76 -24.51 6.01
N LEU A 9 66.06 -23.51 5.18
CA LEU A 9 65.12 -22.48 4.76
C LEU A 9 64.12 -23.09 3.76
N LEU A 10 62.86 -23.22 4.16
CA LEU A 10 61.74 -23.46 3.25
C LEU A 10 61.35 -22.13 2.59
N ALA A 11 61.71 -21.96 1.32
CA ALA A 11 61.20 -20.88 0.49
C ALA A 11 59.77 -21.22 0.05
N ALA A 12 58.78 -20.56 0.65
CA ALA A 12 57.39 -20.64 0.22
C ALA A 12 57.20 -19.78 -1.05
N LEU A 13 57.11 -20.44 -2.21
CA LEU A 13 56.67 -19.83 -3.47
C LEU A 13 55.18 -19.50 -3.36
N VAL A 14 54.85 -18.21 -3.24
CA VAL A 14 53.48 -17.71 -3.38
C VAL A 14 53.15 -17.68 -4.88
N LEU A 15 52.47 -18.71 -5.36
CA LEU A 15 51.83 -18.70 -6.68
C LEU A 15 50.61 -17.77 -6.63
N VAL A 16 50.77 -16.54 -7.12
CA VAL A 16 49.65 -15.64 -7.39
C VAL A 16 48.90 -16.21 -8.59
N ALA A 17 47.84 -16.96 -8.32
CA ALA A 17 46.90 -17.38 -9.35
C ALA A 17 46.10 -16.16 -9.81
N CYS A 18 46.44 -15.63 -10.99
CA CYS A 18 45.57 -14.71 -11.72
C CYS A 18 44.32 -15.48 -12.18
N SER A 19 43.26 -15.48 -11.37
CA SER A 19 41.94 -15.87 -11.86
C SER A 19 41.48 -14.81 -12.88
N PRO A 20 41.13 -15.19 -14.12
CA PRO A 20 40.55 -14.25 -15.06
C PRO A 20 39.22 -13.75 -14.50
N ALA A 21 39.08 -12.43 -14.36
CA ALA A 21 37.83 -11.82 -13.96
C ALA A 21 36.73 -12.25 -14.94
N THR A 22 35.63 -12.78 -14.42
CA THR A 22 34.45 -13.12 -15.21
C THR A 22 34.02 -11.87 -15.99
N PRO A 23 33.84 -11.95 -17.33
CA PRO A 23 33.34 -10.82 -18.09
C PRO A 23 32.01 -10.34 -17.50
N PRO A 24 31.79 -9.03 -17.37
CA PRO A 24 30.49 -8.52 -16.93
C PRO A 24 29.42 -9.11 -17.86
N ALA A 25 28.37 -9.66 -17.26
CA ALA A 25 27.24 -10.19 -18.01
C ALA A 25 26.77 -9.12 -19.01
N PRO A 26 26.47 -9.50 -20.26
CA PRO A 26 26.01 -8.53 -21.26
C PRO A 26 24.79 -7.80 -20.69
N LYS A 27 24.83 -6.47 -20.72
CA LYS A 27 23.67 -5.64 -20.40
C LYS A 27 22.58 -6.02 -21.40
N VAL A 28 21.55 -6.71 -20.94
CA VAL A 28 20.36 -6.95 -21.76
C VAL A 28 19.76 -5.58 -22.03
N THR A 29 19.86 -5.12 -23.27
CA THR A 29 19.20 -3.87 -23.68
C THR A 29 17.72 -4.16 -23.71
N GLU A 30 17.01 -3.64 -22.73
CA GLU A 30 15.57 -3.75 -22.60
C GLU A 30 14.87 -3.05 -23.78
N ASP A 31 13.76 -3.62 -24.27
CA ASP A 31 12.95 -3.01 -25.32
C ASP A 31 12.51 -1.59 -24.89
N PRO A 32 12.86 -0.53 -25.64
CA PRO A 32 12.49 0.83 -25.30
C PRO A 32 10.98 1.04 -25.08
N ALA A 33 10.13 0.29 -25.80
CA ALA A 33 8.68 0.39 -25.64
C ALA A 33 8.20 -0.17 -24.29
N TYR A 34 8.77 -1.32 -23.88
CA TYR A 34 8.52 -1.89 -22.56
C TYR A 34 9.00 -0.96 -21.45
N ALA A 35 10.26 -0.49 -21.54
CA ALA A 35 10.83 0.43 -20.56
C ALA A 35 10.00 1.71 -20.39
N ALA A 36 9.52 2.28 -21.51
CA ALA A 36 8.64 3.44 -21.49
C ALA A 36 7.30 3.16 -20.77
N THR A 37 6.70 1.99 -21.00
CA THR A 37 5.44 1.59 -20.34
C THR A 37 5.64 1.46 -18.83
N GLN A 38 6.73 0.81 -18.39
CA GLN A 38 7.06 0.69 -16.97
C GLN A 38 7.31 2.06 -16.33
N GLN A 39 8.01 2.96 -17.03
CA GLN A 39 8.25 4.31 -16.52
C GLN A 39 6.96 5.13 -16.41
N GLN A 40 6.03 5.02 -17.37
CA GLN A 40 4.73 5.69 -17.28
C GLN A 40 3.94 5.23 -16.07
N TRP A 41 3.90 3.92 -15.80
CA TRP A 41 3.23 3.38 -14.62
C TRP A 41 3.86 3.92 -13.32
N ARG A 42 5.20 3.95 -13.24
CA ARG A 42 5.92 4.49 -12.06
C ARG A 42 5.63 5.98 -11.84
N VAL A 43 5.56 6.78 -12.91
CA VAL A 43 5.20 8.20 -12.82
C VAL A 43 3.77 8.38 -12.34
N ALA A 44 2.82 7.62 -12.89
CA ALA A 44 1.42 7.65 -12.46
C ALA A 44 1.29 7.25 -10.98
N ARG A 45 2.03 6.22 -10.56
CA ARG A 45 2.08 5.75 -9.18
C ARG A 45 2.64 6.81 -8.23
N TYR A 46 3.74 7.46 -8.59
CA TYR A 46 4.30 8.57 -7.80
C TYR A 46 3.31 9.75 -7.68
N GLN A 47 2.67 10.12 -8.80
CA GLN A 47 1.70 11.20 -8.82
C GLN A 47 0.50 10.89 -7.93
N ASP A 48 -0.05 9.68 -8.01
CA ASP A 48 -1.15 9.21 -7.16
C ASP A 48 -0.81 9.30 -5.66
N LEU A 49 0.36 8.78 -5.28
CA LEU A 49 0.83 8.82 -3.90
C LEU A 49 1.02 10.24 -3.38
N THR A 50 1.46 11.18 -4.22
CA THR A 50 1.76 12.57 -3.85
C THR A 50 0.60 13.55 -4.06
N ARG A 51 -0.59 13.06 -4.44
CA ARG A 51 -1.81 13.90 -4.51
C ARG A 51 -2.11 14.54 -3.15
N PRO A 52 -2.66 15.78 -3.11
CA PRO A 52 -3.04 16.45 -1.86
C PRO A 52 -4.06 15.66 -1.02
N ASP A 53 -4.84 14.80 -1.66
CA ASP A 53 -5.85 13.93 -1.05
C ASP A 53 -5.48 12.43 -1.15
N GLY A 54 -4.22 12.11 -1.47
CA GLY A 54 -3.72 10.74 -1.65
C GLY A 54 -3.58 9.93 -0.35
N TRP A 55 -2.89 8.79 -0.43
CA TRP A 55 -2.63 7.96 0.76
C TRP A 55 -1.55 8.55 1.67
N THR A 56 -0.56 9.25 1.13
CA THR A 56 0.47 9.95 1.93
C THR A 56 -0.07 11.20 2.63
N ALA A 57 -1.25 11.68 2.25
CA ALA A 57 -1.88 12.85 2.85
C ALA A 57 -2.57 12.57 4.18
N LEU A 58 -2.64 11.31 4.64
CA LEU A 58 -3.29 10.98 5.90
C LEU A 58 -2.51 11.55 7.10
N VAL A 59 -3.22 12.26 7.97
CA VAL A 59 -2.66 12.86 9.21
C VAL A 59 -3.38 12.39 10.48
N GLY A 60 -4.34 11.47 10.34
CA GLY A 60 -5.03 10.90 11.50
C GLY A 60 -6.05 9.81 11.15
N LEU A 61 -6.11 8.82 12.03
CA LEU A 61 -7.20 7.85 12.14
C LEU A 61 -7.57 7.70 13.63
N HIS A 62 -8.72 8.23 14.03
CA HIS A 62 -9.13 8.32 15.43
C HIS A 62 -10.41 7.52 15.67
N TRP A 63 -10.30 6.43 16.43
CA TRP A 63 -11.47 5.61 16.79
C TRP A 63 -12.46 6.39 17.66
N LEU A 64 -13.72 6.42 17.26
CA LEU A 64 -14.77 7.22 17.89
C LEU A 64 -15.45 6.44 19.02
N GLN A 65 -14.83 6.47 20.21
CA GLN A 65 -15.31 5.74 21.38
C GLN A 65 -16.41 6.50 22.15
N ASN A 66 -16.27 7.82 22.28
CA ASN A 66 -17.21 8.68 23.00
C ASN A 66 -18.33 9.20 22.09
N LYS A 67 -19.40 9.72 22.69
CA LYS A 67 -20.51 10.36 21.97
C LYS A 67 -20.16 11.76 21.44
N SER A 68 -19.11 12.40 21.93
CA SER A 68 -18.72 13.76 21.53
C SER A 68 -17.20 13.89 21.55
N HIS A 69 -16.66 14.59 20.55
CA HIS A 69 -15.24 14.84 20.37
C HIS A 69 -15.02 16.25 19.84
N PHE A 70 -14.29 17.09 20.59
CA PHE A 70 -13.68 18.29 20.00
C PHE A 70 -12.52 17.87 19.13
N VAL A 71 -12.48 18.37 17.90
CA VAL A 71 -11.49 18.06 16.87
C VAL A 71 -10.67 19.32 16.59
N GLY A 72 -9.36 19.21 16.55
CA GLY A 72 -8.44 20.30 16.21
C GLY A 72 -6.99 19.96 16.56
N SER A 73 -6.02 20.78 16.17
CA SER A 73 -4.59 20.56 16.49
C SER A 73 -4.22 21.00 17.91
N GLY A 74 -5.05 21.83 18.54
CA GLY A 74 -4.87 22.35 19.89
C GLY A 74 -4.84 21.27 20.97
N THR A 75 -4.09 21.53 22.05
CA THR A 75 -3.85 20.55 23.14
C THR A 75 -5.08 20.23 23.97
N THR A 76 -6.14 21.04 23.88
CA THR A 76 -7.40 20.84 24.62
C THR A 76 -8.42 19.99 23.87
N ASN A 77 -8.14 19.59 22.63
CA ASN A 77 -9.06 18.78 21.83
C ASN A 77 -9.00 17.30 22.23
N GLY A 78 -10.16 16.65 22.28
CA GLY A 78 -10.23 15.20 22.52
C GLY A 78 -9.65 14.38 21.36
N ILE A 79 -9.85 14.86 20.13
CA ILE A 79 -9.15 14.38 18.94
C ILE A 79 -8.15 15.44 18.52
N ARG A 80 -6.87 15.14 18.74
CA ARG A 80 -5.75 16.01 18.37
C ARG A 80 -5.26 15.68 16.98
N LEU A 81 -5.41 16.62 16.05
CA LEU A 81 -4.90 16.52 14.69
C LEU A 81 -3.41 16.84 14.65
N ALA A 82 -2.64 16.13 13.81
CA ALA A 82 -1.24 16.46 13.56
C ALA A 82 -1.08 17.77 12.77
N VAL A 83 -2.03 18.05 11.85
CA VAL A 83 -2.07 19.27 11.03
C VAL A 83 -3.52 19.77 10.96
N GLY A 84 -3.71 21.08 11.02
CA GLY A 84 -5.00 21.75 10.91
C GLY A 84 -5.20 22.87 11.94
N PRO A 85 -6.39 23.51 11.97
CA PRO A 85 -6.68 24.60 12.88
C PRO A 85 -6.71 24.16 14.35
N ASP A 86 -6.41 25.09 15.27
CA ASP A 86 -6.37 24.82 16.72
C ASP A 86 -7.70 24.20 17.20
N LYS A 87 -8.83 24.72 16.71
CA LYS A 87 -10.17 24.16 16.88
C LYS A 87 -10.80 24.05 15.51
N LEU A 88 -11.11 22.83 15.06
CA LEU A 88 -11.80 22.58 13.79
C LEU A 88 -13.31 22.52 14.01
N GLY A 89 -13.76 21.84 15.06
CA GLY A 89 -15.18 21.75 15.40
C GLY A 89 -15.51 20.63 16.36
N LEU A 90 -16.81 20.39 16.54
CA LEU A 90 -17.37 19.36 17.41
C LEU A 90 -18.00 18.24 16.57
N LEU A 91 -17.50 17.02 16.74
CA LEU A 91 -18.12 15.80 16.23
C LEU A 91 -18.96 15.15 17.33
N ARG A 92 -20.26 14.93 17.08
CA ARG A 92 -21.20 14.38 18.06
C ARG A 92 -22.05 13.27 17.45
N ARG A 93 -22.30 12.22 18.23
CA ARG A 93 -23.22 11.13 17.94
C ARG A 93 -24.57 11.35 18.61
N GLU A 94 -25.64 11.25 17.84
CA GLU A 94 -27.02 11.20 18.32
C GLU A 94 -27.69 9.95 17.74
N GLY A 95 -28.06 9.00 18.62
CA GLY A 95 -28.40 7.65 18.18
C GLY A 95 -27.21 6.97 17.50
N SER A 96 -27.42 6.51 16.26
CA SER A 96 -26.39 5.97 15.36
C SER A 96 -25.77 7.03 14.45
N GLN A 97 -26.33 8.24 14.40
CA GLN A 97 -25.93 9.26 13.43
C GLN A 97 -24.81 10.14 13.97
N TRP A 98 -23.79 10.38 13.15
CA TRP A 98 -22.76 11.38 13.40
C TRP A 98 -23.13 12.73 12.82
N TRP A 99 -22.75 13.78 13.55
CA TRP A 99 -22.96 15.16 13.19
C TRP A 99 -21.72 15.97 13.49
N PHE A 100 -21.38 16.88 12.60
CA PHE A 100 -20.27 17.79 12.77
C PHE A 100 -20.78 19.22 12.84
N THR A 101 -20.26 19.99 13.79
CA THR A 101 -20.50 21.43 13.90
C THR A 101 -19.15 22.13 13.82
N PRO A 102 -18.87 22.94 12.77
CA PRO A 102 -17.61 23.66 12.66
C PRO A 102 -17.47 24.69 13.78
N GLU A 103 -16.23 24.95 14.20
CA GLU A 103 -15.93 26.06 15.10
C GLU A 103 -16.20 27.41 14.41
N ALA A 104 -16.62 28.41 15.19
CA ALA A 104 -16.91 29.73 14.64
C ALA A 104 -15.69 30.34 13.94
N GLY A 105 -15.89 30.81 12.70
CA GLY A 105 -14.84 31.43 11.89
C GLY A 105 -13.93 30.46 11.14
N VAL A 106 -14.09 29.15 11.31
CA VAL A 106 -13.32 28.14 10.57
C VAL A 106 -13.97 27.88 9.22
N ASP A 107 -13.14 27.85 8.17
CA ASP A 107 -13.56 27.48 6.83
C ASP A 107 -13.72 25.97 6.72
N VAL A 108 -14.97 25.52 6.69
CA VAL A 108 -15.37 24.14 6.42
C VAL A 108 -16.40 24.15 5.29
N SER A 109 -16.26 23.22 4.34
CA SER A 109 -17.18 23.07 3.23
C SER A 109 -17.55 21.60 2.98
N HIS A 110 -18.70 21.39 2.36
CA HIS A 110 -19.18 20.12 1.85
C HIS A 110 -19.67 20.35 0.43
N ASP A 111 -19.16 19.59 -0.54
CA ASP A 111 -19.47 19.76 -1.97
C ASP A 111 -19.26 21.21 -2.46
N GLY A 112 -18.19 21.84 -1.96
CA GLY A 112 -17.84 23.24 -2.27
C GLY A 112 -18.72 24.30 -1.60
N GLN A 113 -19.74 23.90 -0.83
CA GLN A 113 -20.62 24.82 -0.12
C GLN A 113 -20.16 25.02 1.33
N PRO A 114 -20.09 26.28 1.84
CA PRO A 114 -19.72 26.54 3.21
C PRO A 114 -20.69 25.90 4.22
N VAL A 115 -20.14 25.19 5.20
CA VAL A 115 -20.88 24.64 6.33
C VAL A 115 -20.80 25.65 7.46
N ARG A 116 -21.93 26.32 7.77
CA ARG A 116 -22.01 27.37 8.82
C ARG A 116 -22.68 26.89 10.11
N GLY A 117 -23.16 25.66 10.12
CA GLY A 117 -23.88 25.08 11.25
C GLY A 117 -23.70 23.56 11.27
N ARG A 118 -24.51 22.91 12.09
CA ARG A 118 -24.45 21.45 12.25
C ARG A 118 -24.83 20.75 10.94
N ILE A 119 -24.01 19.78 10.54
CA ILE A 119 -24.24 18.92 9.36
C ILE A 119 -24.18 17.44 9.73
N ARG A 120 -24.98 16.63 9.05
CA ARG A 120 -24.94 15.17 9.14
C ARG A 120 -23.66 14.65 8.49
N VAL A 121 -22.99 13.69 9.11
CA VAL A 121 -21.79 13.05 8.56
C VAL A 121 -22.06 11.55 8.41
N ASP A 122 -22.16 11.12 7.16
CA ASP A 122 -22.35 9.72 6.78
C ASP A 122 -21.00 9.02 6.54
N THR A 123 -20.96 7.72 6.78
CA THR A 123 -19.74 6.91 6.75
C THR A 123 -19.43 6.37 5.35
N ASP A 124 -18.23 5.80 5.18
CA ASP A 124 -17.83 5.07 3.96
C ASP A 124 -18.67 3.80 3.65
N LYS A 125 -19.64 3.46 4.50
CA LYS A 125 -20.61 2.35 4.27
C LYS A 125 -22.00 2.83 3.91
N ASP A 126 -22.24 4.13 3.98
CA ASP A 126 -23.51 4.72 3.56
C ASP A 126 -23.47 5.02 2.05
N PRO A 127 -24.63 5.09 1.35
CA PRO A 127 -24.68 5.29 -0.10
C PRO A 127 -24.01 6.57 -0.58
N GLN A 128 -24.00 7.61 0.26
CA GLN A 128 -23.36 8.89 0.01
C GLN A 128 -22.51 9.28 1.23
N PRO A 129 -21.25 8.81 1.30
CA PRO A 129 -20.34 9.18 2.38
C PRO A 129 -20.11 10.69 2.40
N THR A 130 -20.05 11.29 3.59
CA THR A 130 -19.78 12.72 3.73
C THR A 130 -18.27 12.99 3.76
N LEU A 131 -17.82 13.92 2.92
CA LEU A 131 -16.46 14.45 2.94
C LEU A 131 -16.51 15.94 3.25
N LEU A 132 -15.95 16.33 4.39
CA LEU A 132 -15.83 17.72 4.78
C LEU A 132 -14.42 18.22 4.43
N ALA A 133 -14.35 19.28 3.64
CA ALA A 133 -13.11 19.98 3.36
C ALA A 133 -12.90 21.13 4.35
N PHE A 134 -11.65 21.42 4.72
CA PHE A 134 -11.30 22.57 5.55
C PHE A 134 -10.05 23.28 5.03
N GLU A 135 -9.84 24.53 5.49
CA GLU A 135 -8.70 25.37 5.09
C GLU A 135 -8.58 25.50 3.56
N GLY A 136 -9.67 25.92 2.90
CA GLY A 136 -9.69 26.07 1.44
C GLY A 136 -9.48 24.76 0.67
N GLY A 137 -9.79 23.61 1.27
CA GLY A 137 -9.66 22.30 0.64
C GLY A 137 -8.30 21.61 0.84
N LYS A 138 -7.39 22.21 1.62
CA LYS A 138 -6.14 21.55 2.01
C LYS A 138 -6.39 20.34 2.92
N GLY A 139 -7.38 20.46 3.79
CA GLY A 139 -7.75 19.42 4.75
C GLY A 139 -9.03 18.69 4.33
N GLN A 140 -9.13 17.41 4.68
CA GLN A 140 -10.33 16.61 4.50
C GLN A 140 -10.63 15.76 5.73
N LEU A 141 -11.90 15.65 6.07
CA LEU A 141 -12.43 14.86 7.18
C LEU A 141 -13.55 13.97 6.69
N SER A 142 -13.49 12.69 7.03
CA SER A 142 -14.57 11.72 6.78
C SER A 142 -14.67 10.70 7.92
N ILE A 143 -15.79 9.99 8.00
CA ILE A 143 -15.95 8.88 8.94
C ILE A 143 -15.88 7.57 8.17
N ILE A 144 -15.05 6.65 8.65
CA ILE A 144 -14.98 5.29 8.12
C ILE A 144 -15.52 4.30 9.14
N ARG A 145 -16.12 3.21 8.66
CA ARG A 145 -16.64 2.13 9.50
C ARG A 145 -15.89 0.83 9.24
N ARG A 146 -15.41 0.21 10.32
CA ARG A 146 -14.70 -1.07 10.33
C ARG A 146 -15.38 -1.99 11.34
N GLY A 147 -16.19 -2.92 10.84
CA GLY A 147 -17.05 -3.74 11.69
C GLY A 147 -18.00 -2.86 12.51
N PRO A 148 -18.08 -3.02 13.84
CA PRO A 148 -18.95 -2.22 14.69
C PRO A 148 -18.36 -0.85 15.09
N ARG A 149 -17.14 -0.52 14.63
CA ARG A 149 -16.41 0.68 15.06
C ARG A 149 -16.38 1.73 13.96
N ASP A 150 -16.59 2.98 14.35
CA ASP A 150 -16.41 4.15 13.50
C ASP A 150 -15.10 4.85 13.87
N ALA A 151 -14.42 5.43 12.87
CA ALA A 151 -13.23 6.23 13.06
C ALA A 151 -13.30 7.51 12.23
N LEU A 152 -12.80 8.61 12.81
CA LEU A 152 -12.53 9.84 12.07
C LEU A 152 -11.23 9.67 11.29
N ARG A 153 -11.32 9.79 9.96
CA ARG A 153 -10.16 9.83 9.08
C ARG A 153 -9.91 11.28 8.66
N VAL A 154 -8.66 11.70 8.76
CA VAL A 154 -8.24 13.06 8.42
C VAL A 154 -7.09 13.01 7.43
N LYS A 155 -7.22 13.79 6.35
CA LYS A 155 -6.15 14.06 5.39
C LYS A 155 -5.80 15.54 5.39
N HIS A 156 -4.56 15.86 5.05
CA HIS A 156 -4.12 17.21 4.86
C HIS A 156 -3.00 17.28 3.80
N ALA A 157 -3.05 18.27 2.92
CA ALA A 157 -2.06 18.47 1.86
C ALA A 157 -0.63 18.68 2.39
N ASP A 158 -0.52 19.19 3.61
CA ASP A 158 0.75 19.43 4.31
C ASP A 158 1.16 18.26 5.26
N ALA A 159 0.60 17.06 5.07
CA ALA A 159 1.02 15.86 5.81
C ALA A 159 2.54 15.62 5.68
N PRO A 160 3.28 15.31 6.76
CA PRO A 160 4.72 15.07 6.63
C PRO A 160 5.05 13.86 5.75
N ALA A 161 4.35 12.72 5.90
CA ALA A 161 4.42 11.59 4.94
C ALA A 161 4.33 11.98 3.46
N ARG A 162 3.57 13.03 3.13
CA ARG A 162 3.44 13.55 1.76
C ARG A 162 4.57 14.51 1.40
N ARG A 163 4.88 15.49 2.27
CA ARG A 163 5.90 16.52 2.01
C ARG A 163 7.31 15.91 1.93
N ASP A 164 7.55 14.90 2.74
CA ASP A 164 8.82 14.24 2.93
C ASP A 164 8.88 12.90 2.17
N PHE A 165 7.98 12.68 1.21
CA PHE A 165 7.91 11.45 0.42
C PHE A 165 9.20 11.26 -0.38
N GLY A 166 10.00 10.26 0.00
CA GLY A 166 11.33 10.02 -0.56
C GLY A 166 11.36 9.34 -1.93
N GLY A 167 10.19 9.06 -2.52
CA GLY A 167 10.05 8.27 -3.73
C GLY A 167 10.06 6.76 -3.47
N LEU A 168 9.85 5.99 -4.54
CA LEU A 168 9.76 4.53 -4.49
C LEU A 168 11.00 3.91 -5.12
N GLU A 169 11.49 2.85 -4.49
CA GLU A 169 12.44 1.94 -5.11
C GLU A 169 11.72 0.76 -5.76
N TYR A 170 12.29 0.27 -6.86
CA TYR A 170 11.76 -0.85 -7.60
C TYR A 170 12.81 -1.94 -7.73
N TRP A 171 12.37 -3.18 -7.80
CA TRP A 171 13.19 -4.26 -8.33
C TRP A 171 13.51 -4.00 -9.82
N PRO A 172 14.63 -4.55 -10.34
CA PRO A 172 14.92 -4.46 -11.77
C PRO A 172 13.75 -4.96 -12.63
N GLY A 173 13.08 -6.02 -12.19
CA GLY A 173 11.94 -6.60 -12.90
C GLY A 173 12.33 -7.11 -14.28
N GLY A 174 11.35 -7.15 -15.18
CA GLY A 174 11.59 -7.48 -16.59
C GLY A 174 10.35 -8.03 -17.30
N PRO A 175 10.42 -8.21 -18.63
CA PRO A 175 9.32 -8.74 -19.43
C PRO A 175 8.87 -10.15 -19.00
N ASP A 176 9.76 -10.95 -18.41
CA ASP A 176 9.46 -12.29 -17.91
C ASP A 176 8.61 -12.31 -16.62
N TRP A 177 8.44 -11.15 -15.98
CA TRP A 177 7.51 -10.91 -14.87
C TRP A 177 6.11 -10.47 -15.32
N GLN A 178 5.89 -10.33 -16.64
CA GLN A 178 4.56 -10.29 -17.23
C GLN A 178 4.13 -11.71 -17.58
N VAL A 179 3.43 -12.37 -16.65
CA VAL A 179 3.00 -13.75 -16.83
C VAL A 179 1.59 -13.83 -17.39
N GLN A 180 1.41 -14.70 -18.38
CA GLN A 180 0.08 -15.10 -18.82
C GLN A 180 -0.47 -16.13 -17.83
N ALA A 181 -1.59 -15.79 -17.18
CA ALA A 181 -2.30 -16.67 -16.27
C ALA A 181 -3.63 -17.14 -16.88
N ARG A 182 -4.12 -18.26 -16.36
CA ARG A 182 -5.45 -18.81 -16.59
C ARG A 182 -6.35 -18.42 -15.43
N PHE A 183 -7.47 -17.78 -15.72
CA PHE A 183 -8.49 -17.44 -14.74
C PHE A 183 -9.48 -18.58 -14.56
N ILE A 184 -9.75 -18.93 -13.30
CA ILE A 184 -10.71 -19.94 -12.87
C ILE A 184 -11.77 -19.28 -12.04
N ALA A 185 -12.90 -18.98 -12.69
CA ALA A 185 -14.04 -18.36 -12.04
C ALA A 185 -14.57 -19.25 -10.90
N HIS A 186 -14.87 -18.62 -9.77
CA HIS A 186 -15.64 -19.25 -8.71
C HIS A 186 -17.14 -19.12 -8.98
N PRO A 187 -17.98 -19.97 -8.35
CA PRO A 187 -19.43 -19.79 -8.41
C PRO A 187 -19.84 -18.39 -7.93
N PRO A 188 -20.88 -17.77 -8.53
CA PRO A 188 -21.40 -16.48 -8.08
C PRO A 188 -21.72 -16.47 -6.58
N GLY A 189 -21.35 -15.39 -5.90
CA GLY A 189 -21.56 -15.23 -4.45
C GLY A 189 -20.48 -15.87 -3.57
N LYS A 190 -19.46 -16.51 -4.14
CA LYS A 190 -18.29 -16.95 -3.37
C LYS A 190 -17.58 -15.75 -2.73
N THR A 191 -17.21 -15.91 -1.47
CA THR A 191 -16.41 -14.94 -0.71
C THR A 191 -15.09 -15.54 -0.24
N LEU A 192 -14.17 -14.67 0.15
CA LEU A 192 -12.90 -14.99 0.78
C LEU A 192 -12.76 -14.14 2.07
N PRO A 193 -12.50 -14.76 3.24
CA PRO A 193 -12.21 -14.01 4.46
C PRO A 193 -10.87 -13.30 4.34
N ILE A 194 -10.90 -11.97 4.41
CA ILE A 194 -9.69 -11.13 4.39
C ILE A 194 -9.55 -10.41 5.73
N VAL A 195 -8.41 -10.62 6.37
CA VAL A 195 -8.04 -9.91 7.61
C VAL A 195 -7.33 -8.61 7.24
N ASP A 196 -7.68 -7.50 7.88
CA ASP A 196 -6.94 -6.24 7.77
C ASP A 196 -5.92 -6.03 8.91
N ILE A 197 -5.06 -5.02 8.77
CA ILE A 197 -4.04 -4.67 9.77
C ILE A 197 -4.61 -4.34 11.16
N THR A 198 -5.92 -4.06 11.26
CA THR A 198 -6.60 -3.81 12.54
C THR A 198 -7.11 -5.10 13.21
N GLY A 199 -6.92 -6.24 12.56
CA GLY A 199 -7.40 -7.56 12.99
C GLY A 199 -8.86 -7.83 12.63
N LEU A 200 -9.49 -6.97 11.82
CA LEU A 200 -10.87 -7.20 11.38
C LEU A 200 -10.88 -8.14 10.18
N THR A 201 -11.66 -9.23 10.29
CA THR A 201 -11.97 -10.11 9.16
C THR A 201 -13.22 -9.61 8.43
N THR A 202 -13.13 -9.49 7.11
CA THR A 202 -14.26 -9.15 6.24
C THR A 202 -14.38 -10.19 5.12
N GLU A 203 -15.59 -10.66 4.86
CA GLU A 203 -15.88 -11.47 3.67
C GLU A 203 -15.86 -10.57 2.44
N MET A 204 -14.87 -10.76 1.57
CA MET A 204 -14.75 -10.01 0.31
C MET A 204 -15.22 -10.88 -0.86
N PRO A 205 -15.87 -10.30 -1.89
CA PRO A 205 -16.20 -11.03 -3.11
C PRO A 205 -14.96 -11.67 -3.72
N ASN A 206 -15.05 -12.96 -4.02
CA ASN A 206 -13.97 -13.72 -4.64
C ASN A 206 -14.41 -14.14 -6.04
N ALA A 207 -13.85 -13.48 -7.05
CA ALA A 207 -14.21 -13.70 -8.45
C ALA A 207 -13.75 -15.07 -8.95
N GLY A 208 -12.67 -15.60 -8.40
CA GLY A 208 -11.97 -16.75 -8.94
C GLY A 208 -10.53 -16.81 -8.46
N ALA A 209 -9.72 -17.58 -9.16
CA ALA A 209 -8.28 -17.54 -8.99
C ALA A 209 -7.55 -17.47 -10.31
N VAL A 210 -6.33 -16.98 -10.26
CA VAL A 210 -5.42 -16.94 -11.38
C VAL A 210 -4.33 -17.97 -11.18
N GLU A 211 -4.12 -18.81 -12.19
CA GLU A 211 -3.11 -19.86 -12.20
C GLU A 211 -2.07 -19.58 -13.28
N PHE A 212 -0.79 -19.61 -12.90
CA PHE A 212 0.32 -19.32 -13.81
C PHE A 212 1.50 -20.27 -13.54
N GLN A 213 2.41 -20.36 -14.51
CA GLN A 213 3.64 -21.15 -14.37
C GLN A 213 4.83 -20.21 -14.17
N ARG A 214 5.74 -20.56 -13.26
CA ARG A 214 7.03 -19.91 -13.11
C ARG A 214 8.04 -20.92 -12.58
N ASP A 215 9.23 -20.94 -13.19
CA ASP A 215 10.33 -21.84 -12.83
C ASP A 215 9.93 -23.32 -12.81
N GLY A 216 9.11 -23.73 -13.79
CA GLY A 216 8.60 -25.11 -13.92
C GLY A 216 7.58 -25.52 -12.86
N ARG A 217 7.10 -24.60 -12.02
CA ARG A 217 6.08 -24.84 -10.98
C ARG A 217 4.83 -24.03 -11.26
N SER A 218 3.69 -24.61 -10.90
CA SER A 218 2.39 -23.96 -10.99
C SER A 218 2.12 -23.17 -9.71
N TRP A 219 1.64 -21.95 -9.88
CA TRP A 219 1.26 -21.04 -8.81
C TRP A 219 -0.19 -20.63 -8.96
N ARG A 220 -0.84 -20.31 -7.84
CA ARG A 220 -2.23 -19.90 -7.79
C ARG A 220 -2.38 -18.72 -6.83
N LEU A 221 -3.20 -17.74 -7.20
CA LEU A 221 -3.63 -16.64 -6.35
C LEU A 221 -5.15 -16.49 -6.44
N GLU A 222 -5.82 -16.46 -5.29
CA GLU A 222 -7.22 -16.07 -5.18
C GLU A 222 -7.38 -14.57 -5.50
N ALA A 223 -8.42 -14.25 -6.25
CA ALA A 223 -8.65 -12.92 -6.81
C ALA A 223 -9.88 -12.27 -6.17
N ILE A 224 -9.66 -11.15 -5.49
CA ILE A 224 -10.74 -10.32 -4.96
C ILE A 224 -11.35 -9.55 -6.13
N GLY A 225 -12.67 -9.55 -6.21
CA GLY A 225 -13.39 -8.84 -7.26
C GLY A 225 -14.75 -9.44 -7.56
N ALA A 226 -15.44 -8.83 -8.52
CA ALA A 226 -16.66 -9.38 -9.10
C ALA A 226 -16.34 -10.08 -10.44
N PRO A 227 -17.13 -11.10 -10.84
CA PRO A 227 -16.98 -11.72 -12.15
C PRO A 227 -17.03 -10.71 -13.30
N GLY A 228 -16.09 -10.84 -14.25
CA GLY A 228 -16.00 -9.97 -15.43
C GLY A 228 -15.47 -8.55 -15.17
N GLN A 229 -14.94 -8.28 -13.98
CA GLN A 229 -14.30 -7.01 -13.61
C GLN A 229 -12.78 -7.18 -13.49
N PRO A 230 -12.00 -6.08 -13.51
CA PRO A 230 -10.61 -6.08 -13.05
C PRO A 230 -10.43 -6.83 -11.72
N LEU A 231 -9.35 -7.59 -11.60
CA LEU A 231 -9.07 -8.37 -10.39
C LEU A 231 -8.12 -7.61 -9.48
N PHE A 232 -8.32 -7.76 -8.18
CA PHE A 232 -7.42 -7.28 -7.15
C PHE A 232 -6.74 -8.48 -6.46
N LEU A 233 -5.42 -8.55 -6.59
CA LEU A 233 -4.61 -9.59 -5.97
C LEU A 233 -3.86 -9.01 -4.78
N ILE A 234 -4.02 -9.62 -3.61
CA ILE A 234 -3.19 -9.38 -2.44
C ILE A 234 -2.32 -10.60 -2.25
N PHE A 235 -1.00 -10.45 -2.32
CA PHE A 235 -0.09 -11.58 -2.21
C PHE A 235 1.10 -11.28 -1.31
N ALA A 236 1.61 -12.33 -0.67
CA ALA A 236 2.91 -12.30 -0.03
C ALA A 236 3.80 -13.34 -0.70
N ASP A 237 5.10 -13.09 -0.70
CA ASP A 237 6.07 -13.93 -1.40
C ASP A 237 7.38 -13.98 -0.60
N ARG A 238 8.39 -14.71 -1.08
CA ARG A 238 9.67 -14.87 -0.37
C ARG A 238 10.50 -13.58 -0.30
N THR A 239 10.10 -12.50 -0.96
CA THR A 239 10.66 -11.14 -0.78
C THR A 239 9.97 -10.34 0.31
N SER A 240 8.79 -10.74 0.80
CA SER A 240 8.08 -10.05 1.90
C SER A 240 8.94 -10.04 3.17
N GLY A 241 9.23 -8.84 3.70
CA GLY A 241 10.13 -8.62 4.83
C GLY A 241 11.62 -8.84 4.50
N ARG A 242 11.95 -9.08 3.22
CA ARG A 242 13.30 -9.34 2.69
C ARG A 242 13.53 -8.52 1.41
N GLY A 243 13.06 -7.28 1.41
CA GLY A 243 13.16 -6.34 0.30
C GLY A 243 11.81 -5.80 -0.19
N SER A 244 10.71 -6.49 0.08
CA SER A 244 9.32 -6.03 -0.18
C SER A 244 8.56 -5.81 1.13
N TYR A 245 7.45 -5.07 1.09
CA TYR A 245 6.65 -4.78 2.28
C TYR A 245 6.28 -6.07 3.06
N PRO A 246 6.49 -6.11 4.40
CA PRO A 246 6.38 -7.35 5.16
C PRO A 246 5.03 -8.06 5.10
N ALA A 247 3.93 -7.29 4.98
CA ALA A 247 2.58 -7.86 5.01
C ALA A 247 2.07 -8.31 3.62
N GLY A 248 2.89 -8.17 2.58
CA GLY A 248 2.53 -8.45 1.20
C GLY A 248 2.37 -7.20 0.34
N ARG A 249 2.11 -7.41 -0.95
CA ARG A 249 1.92 -6.37 -1.96
C ARG A 249 0.59 -6.56 -2.68
N TYR A 250 0.16 -5.51 -3.33
CA TYR A 250 -1.06 -5.46 -4.14
C TYR A 250 -0.72 -5.50 -5.62
N LEU A 251 -1.62 -6.04 -6.42
CA LEU A 251 -1.52 -6.06 -7.87
C LEU A 251 -2.94 -6.02 -8.44
N ASP A 252 -3.21 -5.03 -9.29
CA ASP A 252 -4.44 -4.95 -10.06
C ASP A 252 -4.21 -5.51 -11.46
N THR A 253 -5.18 -6.27 -11.98
CA THR A 253 -5.16 -6.79 -13.35
C THR A 253 -6.29 -6.18 -14.17
N ASP A 254 -6.18 -6.26 -15.50
CA ASP A 254 -7.35 -6.12 -16.37
C ASP A 254 -8.40 -7.22 -16.06
N ALA A 255 -9.63 -7.04 -16.53
CA ALA A 255 -10.62 -8.10 -16.47
C ALA A 255 -10.14 -9.33 -17.27
N PRO A 256 -10.42 -10.57 -16.80
CA PRO A 256 -10.14 -11.77 -17.58
C PRO A 256 -10.76 -11.69 -18.97
N ALA A 257 -9.99 -12.07 -19.99
CA ALA A 257 -10.47 -12.16 -21.36
C ALA A 257 -11.52 -13.27 -21.50
N ALA A 258 -12.29 -13.22 -22.60
CA ALA A 258 -13.37 -14.18 -22.86
C ALA A 258 -12.90 -15.63 -22.97
N ASP A 259 -11.63 -15.86 -23.33
CA ASP A 259 -11.00 -17.18 -23.39
C ASP A 259 -10.47 -17.67 -22.02
N GLY A 260 -10.70 -16.90 -20.95
CA GLY A 260 -10.25 -17.21 -19.60
C GLY A 260 -8.79 -16.84 -19.33
N THR A 261 -8.14 -16.08 -20.21
CA THR A 261 -6.77 -15.62 -19.98
C THR A 261 -6.73 -14.28 -19.25
N VAL A 262 -5.72 -14.06 -18.42
CA VAL A 262 -5.48 -12.77 -17.76
C VAL A 262 -3.97 -12.54 -17.61
N ARG A 263 -3.51 -11.32 -17.92
CA ARG A 263 -2.10 -10.94 -17.74
C ARG A 263 -1.88 -10.48 -16.30
N ILE A 264 -0.89 -11.07 -15.64
CA ILE A 264 -0.40 -10.61 -14.33
C ILE A 264 0.97 -9.97 -14.57
N ASP A 265 1.07 -8.66 -14.32
CA ASP A 265 2.34 -7.95 -14.42
C ASP A 265 2.90 -7.67 -13.02
N PHE A 266 3.81 -8.53 -12.55
CA PHE A 266 4.45 -8.35 -11.25
C PHE A 266 5.35 -7.11 -11.19
N ASN A 267 5.71 -6.51 -12.34
CA ASN A 267 6.41 -5.21 -12.35
C ASN A 267 5.52 -4.07 -11.85
N HIS A 268 4.20 -4.27 -11.86
CA HIS A 268 3.21 -3.33 -11.31
C HIS A 268 2.73 -3.75 -9.91
N ALA A 269 3.36 -4.72 -9.26
CA ALA A 269 3.09 -5.02 -7.85
C ALA A 269 3.51 -3.83 -6.98
N TYR A 270 2.63 -3.35 -6.11
CA TYR A 270 2.82 -2.12 -5.34
C TYR A 270 2.61 -2.32 -3.84
N ASN A 271 3.21 -1.45 -3.05
CA ASN A 271 3.05 -1.43 -1.60
C ASN A 271 1.63 -0.98 -1.22
N PRO A 272 0.99 -1.63 -0.23
CA PRO A 272 -0.30 -1.18 0.27
C PRO A 272 -0.18 0.20 0.92
N PRO A 273 -1.29 0.95 1.08
CA PRO A 273 -1.26 2.28 1.71
C PRO A 273 -0.57 2.32 3.08
N CYS A 274 -0.62 1.22 3.84
CA CYS A 274 -0.03 1.10 5.17
C CYS A 274 1.50 1.12 5.16
N ALA A 275 2.14 0.95 4.00
CA ALA A 275 3.57 1.21 3.86
C ALA A 275 3.92 2.69 3.98
N PHE A 276 2.97 3.60 3.73
CA PHE A 276 3.18 5.04 3.67
C PHE A 276 2.56 5.80 4.85
N THR A 277 1.75 5.13 5.67
CA THR A 277 1.03 5.79 6.78
C THR A 277 0.48 4.78 7.78
N ALA A 278 0.55 5.12 9.06
CA ALA A 278 -0.10 4.35 10.14
C ALA A 278 -1.63 4.49 10.16
N TYR A 279 -2.20 5.40 9.37
CA TYR A 279 -3.63 5.76 9.41
C TYR A 279 -4.50 4.99 8.39
N ALA A 280 -3.91 4.02 7.67
CA ALA A 280 -4.60 3.16 6.74
C ALA A 280 -5.03 1.82 7.37
N THR A 281 -6.07 1.19 6.81
CA THR A 281 -6.65 -0.07 7.31
C THR A 281 -6.56 -1.14 6.22
N CYS A 282 -5.34 -1.57 5.91
CA CYS A 282 -5.06 -2.34 4.71
C CYS A 282 -5.36 -3.82 4.90
N PRO A 283 -6.03 -4.48 3.93
CA PRO A 283 -6.15 -5.94 3.92
C PRO A 283 -4.77 -6.61 3.77
N LEU A 284 -4.61 -7.74 4.46
CA LEU A 284 -3.41 -8.56 4.47
C LEU A 284 -3.50 -9.67 3.42
N ALA A 285 -2.36 -10.20 2.99
CA ALA A 285 -2.34 -11.36 2.10
C ALA A 285 -2.99 -12.58 2.79
N PRO A 286 -4.07 -13.14 2.20
CA PRO A 286 -4.71 -14.33 2.73
C PRO A 286 -3.74 -15.52 2.65
N PRO A 287 -3.90 -16.55 3.50
CA PRO A 287 -3.02 -17.73 3.49
C PRO A 287 -2.85 -18.36 2.10
N GLU A 288 -3.91 -18.39 1.31
CA GLU A 288 -3.97 -18.93 -0.05
C GLU A 288 -3.06 -18.18 -1.03
N ASN A 289 -2.76 -16.90 -0.75
CA ASN A 289 -1.95 -16.04 -1.61
C ASN A 289 -0.52 -15.82 -1.08
N ARG A 290 -0.01 -16.76 -0.28
CA ARG A 290 1.36 -16.75 0.22
C ARG A 290 2.22 -17.68 -0.60
N LEU A 291 2.93 -17.11 -1.57
CA LEU A 291 3.73 -17.85 -2.54
C LEU A 291 5.09 -18.24 -1.95
N ASP A 292 5.48 -19.50 -2.16
CA ASP A 292 6.86 -19.97 -1.97
C ASP A 292 7.75 -19.59 -3.18
N LEU A 293 7.58 -18.39 -3.71
CA LEU A 293 8.26 -17.83 -4.87
C LEU A 293 8.94 -16.53 -4.46
N ARG A 294 10.13 -16.22 -4.98
CA ARG A 294 10.72 -14.88 -4.85
C ARG A 294 10.24 -14.03 -6.01
N VAL A 295 9.41 -13.02 -5.76
CA VAL A 295 8.94 -12.09 -6.79
C VAL A 295 9.78 -10.81 -6.77
N GLU A 296 10.88 -10.82 -7.51
CA GLU A 296 11.85 -9.71 -7.62
C GLU A 296 11.48 -8.75 -8.77
N ALA A 297 10.22 -8.30 -8.77
CA ALA A 297 9.64 -7.31 -9.66
C ALA A 297 8.69 -6.39 -8.87
N GLY A 298 8.45 -5.17 -9.35
CA GLY A 298 7.56 -4.21 -8.70
C GLY A 298 8.22 -3.40 -7.59
N GLU A 299 7.41 -2.76 -6.76
CA GLU A 299 7.87 -1.93 -5.65
C GLU A 299 8.63 -2.77 -4.60
N LYS A 300 9.75 -2.22 -4.13
CA LYS A 300 10.43 -2.63 -2.90
C LYS A 300 9.75 -2.01 -1.68
N ALA A 301 10.11 -2.48 -0.49
CA ALA A 301 9.65 -1.91 0.76
C ALA A 301 9.97 -0.40 0.82
N TYR A 302 8.95 0.42 1.08
CA TYR A 302 9.14 1.83 1.41
C TYR A 302 9.55 1.97 2.87
N HIS A 303 10.46 2.90 3.14
CA HIS A 303 10.89 3.24 4.49
C HIS A 303 10.33 4.61 4.86
N LEU A 304 9.51 4.67 5.91
CA LEU A 304 8.99 5.94 6.42
C LEU A 304 10.15 6.82 6.90
N PRO A 305 10.09 8.14 6.67
CA PRO A 305 11.00 9.10 7.31
C PRO A 305 10.98 8.94 8.85
N GLU A 306 12.10 9.25 9.51
CA GLU A 306 12.21 9.17 10.97
C GLU A 306 11.10 10.00 11.66
N GLY A 307 10.35 9.37 12.59
CA GLY A 307 9.29 10.02 13.37
C GLY A 307 7.85 9.74 12.93
N GLU A 308 7.64 8.98 11.85
CA GLU A 308 6.31 8.64 11.29
C GLU A 308 5.85 7.18 11.57
N GLY A 309 6.54 6.44 12.45
CA GLY A 309 6.30 5.01 12.73
C GLY A 309 5.93 4.68 14.17
#